data_AF-A0A847HZY0-F1
#
_entry.id   AF-A0A847HZY0-F1
#
_cell.length_a   1.000
_cell.length_b   1.000
_cell.length_c   1.000
_cell.angle_alpha   90.00
_cell.angle_beta   90.00
_cell.angle_gamma   90.00
#
_symmetry.space_group_name_H-M   'P 1'
#
loop_
_entity.id
_entity.type
_entity.pdbx_description
1 polymer ?
#
loop_
_entity_poly.entity_id
_entity_poly.type
_entity_poly.pdbx_seq_one_letter_code
_entity_poly.pdbx_strand_id
1 'polypeptide(L)'
;FLNKRGYRRQPHPNGKPLTEMEPGTYAFRMNVPAGKIHKVNIPIDVVVQPKKLRKDRLPILIEAKSAGDFTNTNKRRKEEATKIHQLQATYGAPVQFILFLCGYFGSDYLGYEAAEGIDWVWEHRIDDLLKLRL
;
A
#
# COMPACT_ATOMS: atom_id res chain seq x y z
N PHE A 1 0.79 15.39 4.90
CA PHE A 1 1.84 14.63 5.61
C PHE A 1 3.16 14.57 4.81
N LEU A 2 3.18 13.91 3.64
CA LEU A 2 4.39 13.67 2.84
C LEU A 2 5.13 14.95 2.38
N ASN A 3 4.41 15.95 1.84
CA ASN A 3 5.04 17.23 1.41
C ASN A 3 5.77 17.95 2.54
N LYS A 4 5.20 17.96 3.76
CA LYS A 4 5.84 18.56 4.95
C LYS A 4 7.15 17.86 5.32
N ARG A 5 7.31 16.60 4.91
CA ARG A 5 8.52 15.80 5.09
C ARG A 5 9.44 15.84 3.88
N GLY A 6 9.19 16.72 2.90
CA GLY A 6 10.04 16.90 1.72
C GLY A 6 9.93 15.78 0.68
N TYR A 7 8.84 15.02 0.70
CA TYR A 7 8.50 14.15 -0.43
C TYR A 7 7.84 14.97 -1.54
N ARG A 8 8.02 14.55 -2.80
CA ARG A 8 7.42 15.21 -3.96
C ARG A 8 6.44 14.29 -4.67
N ARG A 9 5.31 14.84 -5.12
CA ARG A 9 4.40 14.10 -5.98
C ARG A 9 5.02 13.94 -7.36
N GLN A 10 5.16 12.71 -7.84
CA GLN A 10 5.69 12.42 -9.17
C GLN A 10 4.99 11.19 -9.73
N PRO A 11 4.34 11.29 -10.90
CA PRO A 11 3.83 10.12 -11.61
C PRO A 11 4.99 9.18 -11.95
N HIS A 12 4.81 7.88 -11.72
CA HIS A 12 5.71 6.86 -12.25
C HIS A 12 5.21 6.39 -13.61
N PRO A 13 6.02 6.43 -14.69
CA PRO A 13 5.57 6.03 -16.02
C PRO A 13 5.09 4.57 -16.06
N ASN A 14 3.96 4.34 -16.72
CA ASN A 14 3.46 2.99 -16.98
C ASN A 14 4.52 2.18 -17.74
N GLY A 15 4.71 0.91 -17.35
CA GLY A 15 5.67 0.00 -17.97
C GLY A 15 7.09 0.07 -17.42
N LYS A 16 7.45 1.09 -16.63
CA LYS A 16 8.72 1.09 -15.90
C LYS A 16 8.66 0.20 -14.66
N PRO A 17 9.73 -0.54 -14.33
CA PRO A 17 9.80 -1.33 -13.10
C PRO A 17 9.50 -0.47 -11.86
N LEU A 18 8.77 -1.03 -10.91
CA LEU A 18 8.41 -0.35 -9.66
C LEU A 18 9.65 0.02 -8.83
N THR A 19 10.73 -0.75 -8.96
CA THR A 19 12.04 -0.56 -8.31
C THR A 19 12.83 0.64 -8.83
N GLU A 20 12.39 1.23 -9.95
CA GLU A 20 12.98 2.43 -10.56
C GLU A 20 12.28 3.73 -10.15
N MET A 21 11.22 3.66 -9.33
CA MET A 21 10.57 4.86 -8.81
C MET A 21 11.58 5.73 -8.04
N GLU A 22 11.55 7.04 -8.27
CA GLU A 22 12.55 7.96 -7.74
C GLU A 22 12.48 8.07 -6.19
N PRO A 23 13.60 7.99 -5.45
CA PRO A 23 13.60 8.15 -3.99
C PRO A 23 12.95 9.46 -3.52
N GLY A 24 12.16 9.39 -2.46
CA GLY A 24 11.50 10.58 -1.90
C GLY A 24 10.34 11.09 -2.74
N THR A 25 9.77 10.25 -3.61
CA THR A 25 8.59 10.59 -4.41
C THR A 25 7.38 9.76 -4.01
N TYR A 26 6.20 10.26 -4.38
CA TYR A 26 4.95 9.53 -4.24
C TYR A 26 4.01 9.74 -5.42
N ALA A 27 3.16 8.74 -5.68
CA ALA A 27 2.11 8.77 -6.70
C ALA A 27 0.76 8.41 -6.06
N PHE A 28 -0.32 8.99 -6.60
CA PHE A 28 -1.69 8.64 -6.23
C PHE A 28 -2.32 7.77 -7.32
N ARG A 29 -3.19 6.84 -6.91
CA ARG A 29 -3.99 5.97 -7.80
C ARG A 29 -3.13 5.33 -8.89
N MET A 30 -2.08 4.64 -8.46
CA MET A 30 -1.12 3.99 -9.34
C MET A 30 -1.51 2.53 -9.55
N ASN A 31 -1.50 2.07 -10.79
CA ASN A 31 -1.64 0.66 -11.11
C ASN A 31 -0.29 -0.04 -10.98
N VAL A 32 -0.23 -1.04 -10.11
CA VAL A 32 0.94 -1.89 -9.88
C VAL A 32 0.73 -3.23 -10.60
N PRO A 33 1.54 -3.57 -11.61
CA PRO A 33 1.39 -4.83 -12.35
C PRO A 33 1.78 -6.04 -11.49
N ALA A 34 0.85 -6.96 -11.25
CA ALA A 34 1.09 -8.20 -10.49
C ALA A 34 0.57 -9.43 -11.25
N GLY A 35 1.27 -10.56 -11.12
CA GLY A 35 0.96 -11.85 -11.75
C GLY A 35 2.18 -12.45 -12.46
N LYS A 36 2.29 -13.78 -12.43
CA LYS A 36 3.41 -14.52 -13.06
C LYS A 36 3.23 -14.74 -14.56
N ILE A 37 2.04 -15.20 -14.97
CA ILE A 37 1.72 -15.55 -16.37
C ILE A 37 0.85 -14.46 -17.02
N HIS A 38 -0.25 -14.09 -16.33
CA HIS A 38 -1.10 -12.98 -16.73
C HIS A 38 -0.94 -11.85 -15.72
N LYS A 39 -0.31 -10.75 -16.14
CA LYS A 39 -0.18 -9.56 -15.31
C LYS A 39 -1.53 -8.83 -15.27
N VAL A 40 -2.06 -8.64 -14.07
CA VAL A 40 -3.19 -7.78 -13.77
C VAL A 40 -2.68 -6.46 -13.17
N ASN A 41 -3.41 -5.39 -13.40
CA ASN A 41 -3.12 -4.09 -12.80
C ASN A 41 -3.83 -4.01 -11.45
N ILE A 42 -3.07 -3.98 -10.37
CA ILE A 42 -3.60 -3.78 -9.02
C ILE A 42 -3.64 -2.26 -8.75
N PRO A 43 -4.81 -1.64 -8.56
CA PRO A 43 -4.87 -0.25 -8.16
C PRO A 43 -4.41 -0.09 -6.71
N ILE A 44 -3.51 0.86 -6.48
CA ILE A 44 -3.01 1.26 -5.16
C ILE A 44 -3.25 2.77 -4.99
N ASP A 45 -3.86 3.16 -3.88
CA ASP A 45 -4.23 4.56 -3.63
C ASP A 45 -3.03 5.49 -3.50
N VAL A 46 -2.00 5.07 -2.76
CA VAL A 46 -0.75 5.83 -2.61
C VAL A 46 0.45 4.90 -2.71
N VAL A 47 1.38 5.23 -3.60
CA VAL A 47 2.67 4.54 -3.71
C VAL A 47 3.74 5.53 -3.30
N VAL A 48 4.58 5.17 -2.34
CA VAL A 48 5.63 6.05 -1.81
C VAL A 48 6.98 5.35 -1.88
N GLN A 49 7.92 5.91 -2.65
CA GLN A 49 9.30 5.45 -2.61
C GLN A 49 10.04 6.17 -1.48
N PRO A 50 10.51 5.47 -0.43
CA PRO A 50 11.22 6.11 0.67
C PRO A 50 12.48 6.85 0.19
N LYS A 51 12.86 7.90 0.92
CA LYS A 51 14.12 8.62 0.64
C LYS A 51 15.34 7.71 0.76
N LYS A 52 15.34 6.86 1.80
CA LYS A 52 16.33 5.78 1.95
C LYS A 52 15.73 4.50 1.37
N LEU A 53 16.24 4.10 0.22
CA LEU A 53 15.76 2.91 -0.47
C LEU A 53 15.85 1.67 0.42
N ARG A 54 14.81 0.83 0.35
CA ARG A 54 14.83 -0.53 0.87
C ARG A 54 15.80 -1.38 0.05
N LYS A 55 16.26 -2.51 0.61
CA LYS A 55 17.19 -3.44 -0.07
C LYS A 55 16.61 -3.96 -1.39
N ASP A 56 15.31 -4.22 -1.42
CA ASP A 56 14.53 -4.67 -2.58
C ASP A 56 14.16 -3.53 -3.54
N ARG A 57 14.42 -2.26 -3.15
CA ARG A 57 14.00 -1.03 -3.83
C ARG A 57 12.49 -0.90 -4.08
N LEU A 58 11.68 -1.76 -3.47
CA LEU A 58 10.23 -1.68 -3.62
C LEU A 58 9.70 -0.49 -2.81
N PRO A 59 8.74 0.28 -3.36
CA PRO A 59 8.07 1.33 -2.62
C PRO A 59 7.11 0.75 -1.59
N ILE A 60 6.61 1.63 -0.73
CA ILE A 60 5.54 1.35 0.21
C ILE A 60 4.22 1.57 -0.49
N LEU A 61 3.35 0.58 -0.42
CA LEU A 61 2.01 0.57 -1.01
C LEU A 61 1.00 0.83 0.10
N ILE A 62 0.17 1.85 -0.07
CA ILE A 62 -0.81 2.26 0.94
C ILE A 62 -2.18 2.29 0.28
N GLU A 63 -3.11 1.53 0.86
CA GLU A 63 -4.52 1.54 0.48
C GLU A 63 -5.32 2.31 1.53
N ALA A 64 -6.10 3.31 1.12
CA ALA A 64 -6.91 4.10 2.04
C ALA A 64 -8.30 3.47 2.19
N LYS A 65 -8.75 3.31 3.43
CA LYS A 65 -10.11 2.81 3.73
C LYS A 65 -10.84 3.78 4.63
N SER A 66 -12.09 4.05 4.31
CA SER A 66 -12.98 4.86 5.14
C SER A 66 -13.95 3.98 5.92
N ALA A 67 -14.39 4.43 7.11
CA ALA A 67 -15.42 3.73 7.87
C ALA A 67 -16.75 3.59 7.12
N GLY A 68 -17.02 4.49 6.15
CA GLY A 68 -18.19 4.39 5.27
C GLY A 68 -18.15 3.19 4.30
N ASP A 69 -16.96 2.64 4.04
CA ASP A 69 -16.79 1.41 3.25
C ASP A 69 -17.19 0.13 4.03
N PHE A 70 -17.50 0.25 5.32
CA PHE A 70 -17.79 -0.87 6.23
C PHE A 70 -19.15 -1.56 5.97
N THR A 71 -20.02 -1.03 5.11
CA THR A 71 -21.34 -1.65 4.85
C THR A 71 -21.28 -2.95 4.03
N ASN A 72 -20.10 -3.32 3.49
CA ASN A 72 -19.86 -4.63 2.83
C ASN A 72 -18.46 -5.19 3.16
N THR A 73 -18.22 -5.45 4.44
CA THR A 73 -16.92 -5.90 4.96
C THR A 73 -16.41 -7.20 4.32
N ASN A 74 -17.27 -8.21 4.12
CA ASN A 74 -16.84 -9.53 3.66
C ASN A 74 -16.32 -9.54 2.21
N LYS A 75 -16.87 -8.69 1.34
CA LYS A 75 -16.33 -8.54 -0.03
C LYS A 75 -15.00 -7.79 0.00
N ARG A 76 -14.94 -6.68 0.75
CA ARG A 76 -13.78 -5.77 0.81
C ARG A 76 -12.54 -6.42 1.44
N ARG A 77 -12.68 -7.22 2.50
CA ARG A 77 -11.56 -7.98 3.12
C ARG A 77 -10.86 -8.92 2.13
N LYS A 78 -11.65 -9.60 1.30
CA LYS A 78 -11.12 -10.52 0.27
C LYS A 78 -10.35 -9.79 -0.83
N GLU A 79 -10.70 -8.54 -1.11
CA GLU A 79 -10.01 -7.72 -2.11
C GLU A 79 -8.57 -7.43 -1.66
N GLU A 80 -8.36 -6.97 -0.43
CA GLU A 80 -7.01 -6.65 0.07
C GLU A 80 -6.14 -7.90 0.25
N ALA A 81 -6.71 -9.00 0.75
CA ALA A 81 -6.06 -10.31 0.79
C ALA A 81 -5.60 -10.78 -0.60
N THR A 82 -6.46 -10.62 -1.62
CA THR A 82 -6.10 -10.97 -3.00
C THR A 82 -4.95 -10.11 -3.51
N LYS A 83 -4.98 -8.80 -3.22
CA LYS A 83 -3.92 -7.87 -3.63
C LYS A 83 -2.58 -8.26 -3.01
N ILE A 84 -2.50 -8.44 -1.69
CA ILE A 84 -1.23 -8.76 -1.02
C ILE A 84 -0.65 -10.07 -1.57
N HIS A 85 -1.47 -11.11 -1.76
CA HIS A 85 -1.01 -12.38 -2.31
C HIS A 85 -0.46 -12.25 -3.74
N GLN A 86 -1.16 -11.51 -4.60
CA GLN A 86 -0.69 -11.27 -5.97
C GLN A 86 0.61 -10.46 -6.00
N LEU A 87 0.72 -9.44 -5.14
CA LEU A 87 1.92 -8.63 -5.00
C LEU A 87 3.11 -9.47 -4.52
N GLN A 88 2.94 -10.25 -3.45
CA GLN A 88 3.97 -11.13 -2.91
C GLN A 88 4.39 -12.21 -3.91
N ALA A 89 3.44 -12.80 -4.65
CA ALA A 89 3.74 -13.78 -5.69
C ALA A 89 4.55 -13.19 -6.87
N THR A 90 4.47 -11.88 -7.10
CA THR A 90 5.14 -11.17 -8.19
C THR A 90 6.51 -10.63 -7.77
N TYR A 91 6.57 -10.00 -6.61
CA TYR A 91 7.74 -9.24 -6.17
C TYR A 91 8.56 -9.94 -5.08
N GLY A 92 8.07 -11.07 -4.57
CA GLY A 92 8.65 -11.78 -3.43
C GLY A 92 8.21 -11.18 -2.09
N ALA A 93 8.20 -12.00 -1.05
CA ALA A 93 7.92 -11.54 0.31
C ALA A 93 9.19 -11.00 0.99
N PRO A 94 9.12 -9.93 1.80
CA PRO A 94 7.90 -9.18 2.16
C PRO A 94 7.67 -7.90 1.30
N VAL A 95 6.46 -7.76 0.75
CA VAL A 95 5.97 -6.50 0.16
C VAL A 95 5.40 -5.61 1.25
N GLN A 96 5.79 -4.33 1.30
CA GLN A 96 5.24 -3.37 2.26
C GLN A 96 3.92 -2.80 1.75
N PHE A 97 2.83 -3.54 1.92
CA PHE A 97 1.47 -3.11 1.64
C PHE A 97 0.71 -2.96 2.96
N ILE A 98 0.16 -1.76 3.20
CA ILE A 98 -0.50 -1.40 4.46
C ILE A 98 -1.81 -0.66 4.21
N LEU A 99 -2.73 -0.74 5.18
CA LEU A 99 -3.97 0.03 5.15
C LEU A 99 -3.80 1.37 5.87
N PHE A 100 -4.35 2.43 5.30
CA PHE A 100 -4.55 3.71 5.98
C PHE A 100 -6.03 3.87 6.34
N LEU A 101 -6.34 3.69 7.62
CA LEU A 101 -7.70 3.58 8.13
C LEU A 101 -8.22 4.94 8.61
N CYS A 102 -9.30 5.40 7.98
CA CYS A 102 -9.99 6.66 8.28
C CYS A 102 -11.34 6.35 8.95
N GLY A 103 -11.50 6.72 10.22
CA GLY A 103 -12.64 6.34 11.06
C GLY A 103 -12.43 5.07 11.89
N TYR A 104 -13.53 4.37 12.20
CA TYR A 104 -13.55 3.19 13.07
C TYR A 104 -13.72 1.88 12.30
N PHE A 105 -12.95 0.86 12.68
CA PHE A 105 -13.02 -0.49 12.13
C PHE A 105 -13.13 -1.51 13.26
N GLY A 106 -14.01 -2.50 13.10
CA GLY A 106 -14.22 -3.57 14.07
C GLY A 106 -13.01 -4.51 14.21
N SER A 107 -12.88 -5.16 15.36
CA SER A 107 -11.79 -6.10 15.64
C SER A 107 -11.79 -7.32 14.72
N ASP A 108 -12.95 -7.72 14.21
CA ASP A 108 -13.08 -8.81 13.24
C ASP A 108 -12.48 -8.46 11.88
N TYR A 109 -12.63 -7.20 11.43
CA TYR A 109 -11.96 -6.67 10.25
C TYR A 109 -10.45 -6.68 10.45
N LEU A 110 -9.98 -6.07 11.55
CA LEU A 110 -8.55 -5.95 11.84
C LEU A 110 -7.88 -7.32 12.04
N GLY A 111 -8.58 -8.26 12.69
CA GLY A 111 -8.09 -9.63 12.89
C GLY A 111 -7.93 -10.39 11.58
N TYR A 112 -8.83 -10.17 10.61
CA TYR A 112 -8.71 -10.74 9.28
C TYR A 112 -7.50 -10.17 8.52
N GLU A 113 -7.37 -8.84 8.45
CA GLU A 113 -6.25 -8.18 7.76
C GLU A 113 -4.89 -8.58 8.38
N ALA A 114 -4.82 -8.67 9.73
CA ALA A 114 -3.63 -9.15 10.42
C ALA A 114 -3.28 -10.61 10.08
N ALA A 115 -4.29 -11.48 9.91
CA ALA A 115 -4.08 -12.87 9.52
C ALA A 115 -3.54 -13.00 8.08
N GLU A 116 -3.86 -12.04 7.21
CA GLU A 116 -3.30 -11.91 5.86
C GLU A 116 -1.92 -11.20 5.84
N GLY A 117 -1.40 -10.84 7.02
CA GLY A 117 -0.11 -10.16 7.17
C GLY A 117 -0.12 -8.68 6.75
N ILE A 118 -1.29 -8.04 6.76
CA ILE A 118 -1.46 -6.64 6.38
C ILE A 118 -1.45 -5.77 7.63
N ASP A 119 -0.46 -4.87 7.72
CA ASP A 119 -0.38 -3.85 8.76
C ASP A 119 -1.27 -2.64 8.41
N TRP A 120 -1.51 -1.78 9.39
CA TRP A 120 -2.27 -0.54 9.18
C TRP A 120 -1.76 0.65 9.99
N VAL A 121 -2.13 1.84 9.53
CA VAL A 121 -1.98 3.10 10.24
C VAL A 121 -3.34 3.80 10.31
N TRP A 122 -3.66 4.35 11.47
CA TRP A 122 -4.89 5.12 11.66
C TRP A 122 -4.69 6.59 11.28
N GLU A 123 -5.73 7.23 10.73
CA GLU A 123 -5.69 8.65 10.35
C GLU A 123 -5.29 9.57 11.51
N HIS A 124 -5.79 9.29 12.72
CA HIS A 124 -5.51 10.05 13.94
C HIS A 124 -4.12 9.74 14.53
N ARG A 125 -3.42 8.76 13.96
CA ARG A 125 -2.04 8.37 14.29
C ARG A 125 -1.16 8.33 13.05
N ILE A 126 -1.35 9.28 12.13
CA ILE A 126 -0.65 9.31 10.84
C ILE A 126 0.88 9.28 10.97
N ASP A 127 1.44 9.76 12.09
CA ASP A 127 2.87 9.68 12.37
C ASP A 127 3.39 8.24 12.51
N ASP A 128 2.54 7.24 12.70
CA ASP A 128 2.94 5.82 12.65
C ASP A 128 3.48 5.42 11.27
N LEU A 129 3.18 6.17 10.19
CA LEU A 129 3.84 6.00 8.89
C LEU A 129 5.37 6.17 8.98
N LEU A 130 5.88 6.92 9.95
CA LEU A 130 7.32 7.07 10.20
C LEU A 130 7.98 5.74 10.58
N LYS A 131 7.23 4.80 11.19
CA LYS A 131 7.75 3.46 11.54
C LYS A 131 8.08 2.65 10.29
N LEU A 132 7.47 2.99 9.16
CA LEU A 132 7.77 2.43 7.85
C LEU A 132 8.98 3.09 7.16
N ARG A 133 9.66 4.03 7.84
CA ARG A 133 10.79 4.83 7.33
C ARG A 133 10.40 5.83 6.21
N LEU A 134 9.20 6.40 6.33
CA LEU A 134 8.72 7.54 5.55
C LEU A 134 9.04 8.90 6.20
#